data_AF-A0A523XYL0-F1
#
_entry.id   AF-A0A523XYL0-F1
#
_cell.length_a   1.000
_cell.length_b   1.000
_cell.length_c   1.000
_cell.angle_alpha   90.00
_cell.angle_beta   90.00
_cell.angle_gamma   90.00
#
_symmetry.space_group_name_H-M   'P 1'
#
loop_
_entity.id
_entity.type
_entity.pdbx_description
1 polymer ?
#
loop_
_entity_poly.entity_id
_entity_poly.type
_entity_poly.pdbx_seq_one_letter_code
_entity_poly.pdbx_strand_id
1 'polypeptide(L)' 'MVISQKTTKEEFLSEHNRLSPLNMQATIALLSRFRVEKASIFKDDNWSIDKLRRPFILWLTSLSSREKENIKKKKM' A
#
# COMPACT_ATOMS: atom_id res chain seq x y z
N MET A 1 -9.80 5.35 -22.10
CA MET A 1 -10.31 4.23 -21.27
C MET A 1 -9.18 3.80 -20.35
N VAL A 2 -9.32 3.97 -19.03
CA VAL A 2 -8.35 3.38 -18.09
C VAL A 2 -8.83 1.97 -17.80
N ILE A 3 -8.25 1.00 -18.50
CA ILE A 3 -8.48 -0.42 -18.23
C ILE A 3 -7.91 -0.65 -16.84
N SER A 4 -8.78 -0.94 -15.87
CA SER A 4 -8.37 -1.26 -14.49
C SER A 4 -7.62 -2.60 -14.57
N GLN A 5 -6.30 -2.54 -14.81
CA GLN A 5 -5.48 -3.74 -14.87
C GLN A 5 -5.51 -4.38 -13.49
N LYS A 6 -5.77 -5.69 -13.45
CA LYS A 6 -5.72 -6.46 -12.22
C LYS A 6 -4.25 -6.60 -11.84
N THR A 7 -3.81 -5.80 -10.88
CA THR A 7 -2.41 -5.75 -10.45
C THR A 7 -2.22 -6.62 -9.22
N THR A 8 -1.06 -7.25 -9.11
CA THR A 8 -0.63 -7.98 -7.90
C THR A 8 -0.14 -7.02 -6.82
N LYS A 9 0.04 -7.52 -5.59
CA LYS A 9 0.56 -6.69 -4.48
C LYS A 9 1.97 -6.18 -4.79
N GLU A 10 2.79 -7.01 -5.41
CA GLU A 10 4.19 -6.76 -5.75
C GLU A 10 4.31 -5.71 -6.85
N GLU A 11 3.50 -5.83 -7.91
CA GLU A 11 3.42 -4.82 -8.97
C GLU A 11 2.90 -3.49 -8.43
N PHE A 12 1.88 -3.51 -7.55
CA PHE A 12 1.40 -2.30 -6.90
C PHE A 12 2.49 -1.63 -6.08
N LEU A 13 3.27 -2.41 -5.32
CA LEU A 13 4.39 -1.88 -4.54
C LEU A 13 5.43 -1.22 -5.44
N SER A 14 5.84 -1.92 -6.50
CA SER A 14 6.84 -1.44 -7.45
C SER A 14 6.42 -0.10 -8.05
N GLU A 15 5.18 -0.03 -8.56
CA GLU A 15 4.66 1.18 -9.19
C GLU A 15 4.44 2.31 -8.19
N HIS A 16 3.90 2.02 -6.99
CA HIS A 16 3.79 3.02 -5.93
C HIS A 16 5.15 3.60 -5.56
N ASN A 17 6.17 2.76 -5.36
CA ASN A 17 7.51 3.19 -4.97
C ASN A 17 8.21 3.97 -6.08
N ARG A 18 8.04 3.57 -7.35
CA ARG A 18 8.54 4.30 -8.53
C ARG A 18 7.96 5.71 -8.62
N LEU A 19 6.69 5.87 -8.28
CA LEU A 19 5.97 7.15 -8.33
C LEU A 19 6.09 7.99 -7.04
N SER A 20 6.75 7.49 -6.00
CA SER A 20 6.79 8.13 -4.68
C SER A 20 8.18 8.63 -4.33
N PRO A 21 8.29 9.75 -3.59
CA PRO A 21 9.58 10.16 -3.03
C PRO A 21 10.08 9.13 -2.01
N LEU A 22 11.39 9.12 -1.75
CA LEU A 22 12.06 8.14 -0.88
C LEU A 22 11.38 7.98 0.49
N ASN A 23 10.91 9.07 1.10
CA ASN A 23 10.24 9.07 2.41
C ASN A 23 8.81 8.51 2.39
N MET A 24 8.23 8.28 1.20
CA MET A 24 6.90 7.69 0.99
C MET A 24 6.96 6.32 0.32
N GLN A 25 8.16 5.78 0.07
CA GLN A 25 8.30 4.41 -0.37
C GLN A 25 7.84 3.46 0.75
N ALA A 26 7.13 2.43 0.33
CA ALA A 26 6.53 1.44 1.19
C ALA A 26 7.27 0.11 1.10
N THR A 27 6.87 -0.82 1.95
CA THR A 27 7.32 -2.22 1.95
C THR A 27 6.10 -3.14 1.83
N ILE A 28 6.32 -4.41 1.48
CA ILE A 28 5.28 -5.43 1.48
C ILE A 28 4.58 -5.52 2.85
N ALA A 29 5.31 -5.37 3.96
CA ALA A 29 4.73 -5.39 5.29
C ALA A 29 3.69 -4.26 5.51
N LEU A 30 3.99 -3.05 5.02
CA LEU A 30 3.04 -1.93 5.06
C LEU A 30 1.80 -2.20 4.20
N LEU A 31 1.97 -2.79 3.01
CA LEU A 31 0.83 -3.17 2.17
C LEU A 31 -0.03 -4.25 2.84
N SER A 32 0.60 -5.29 3.40
CA SER A 32 -0.13 -6.34 4.13
C SER A 32 -0.91 -5.76 5.31
N ARG A 33 -0.32 -4.82 6.05
CA ARG A 33 -1.00 -4.14 7.15
C ARG A 33 -2.17 -3.28 6.67
N PHE A 34 -1.96 -2.49 5.62
CA PHE A 34 -3.00 -1.69 4.98
C PHE A 34 -4.20 -2.55 4.56
N ARG A 35 -3.94 -3.72 3.95
CA ARG A 35 -5.00 -4.64 3.54
C ARG A 35 -5.83 -5.16 4.71
N VAL A 36 -5.19 -5.47 5.84
CA VAL A 36 -5.89 -5.92 7.05
C VAL A 36 -6.75 -4.79 7.63
N GLU A 37 -6.18 -3.60 7.78
CA GLU A 37 -6.88 -2.48 8.43
C GLU A 37 -7.96 -1.84 7.55
N LYS A 38 -7.80 -1.89 6.23
CA LYS A 38 -8.71 -1.31 5.25
C LYS A 38 -9.37 -2.37 4.40
N ALA A 39 -9.63 -3.57 4.94
CA ALA A 39 -10.19 -4.69 4.19
C ALA A 39 -11.47 -4.34 3.41
N SER A 40 -12.32 -3.43 3.94
CA SER A 40 -13.58 -3.03 3.32
C SER A 40 -13.45 -2.30 1.98
N ILE A 41 -12.30 -1.68 1.66
CA ILE A 41 -12.09 -1.01 0.37
C ILE A 41 -11.54 -1.97 -0.70
N PHE A 42 -11.15 -3.18 -0.31
CA PHE A 42 -10.73 -4.22 -1.23
C PHE A 42 -11.98 -4.97 -1.71
N LYS A 43 -12.26 -4.89 -3.02
CA LYS A 43 -13.34 -5.67 -3.62
C LYS A 43 -12.98 -7.14 -3.82
N ASP A 44 -11.67 -7.44 -3.96
CA ASP A 44 -11.06 -8.78 -4.14
C ASP A 44 -9.52 -8.69 -3.86
N ASP A 45 -8.74 -9.70 -4.30
CA ASP A 45 -7.28 -9.66 -4.41
C ASP A 45 -6.72 -8.63 -5.44
N ASN A 46 -7.56 -7.73 -5.96
CA ASN A 46 -7.15 -6.75 -6.97
C ASN A 46 -6.44 -5.55 -6.34
N TRP A 47 -5.13 -5.42 -6.59
CA TRP A 47 -4.31 -4.28 -6.14
C TRP A 47 -4.30 -3.12 -7.14
N SER A 48 -5.47 -2.68 -7.61
CA SER A 48 -5.57 -1.62 -8.62
C SER A 48 -4.91 -0.32 -8.16
N ILE A 49 -3.90 0.15 -8.91
CA ILE A 49 -3.18 1.41 -8.65
C ILE A 49 -4.14 2.60 -8.59
N ASP A 50 -5.03 2.74 -9.57
CA ASP A 50 -5.94 3.89 -9.67
C ASP A 50 -6.89 4.01 -8.47
N LYS A 51 -7.29 2.86 -7.90
CA LYS A 51 -8.27 2.80 -6.82
C LYS A 51 -7.61 2.85 -5.45
N LEU A 52 -6.47 2.19 -5.27
CA LEU A 52 -5.87 1.98 -3.95
C LEU A 52 -4.74 2.96 -3.63
N ARG A 53 -4.05 3.55 -4.61
CA ARG A 53 -2.88 4.39 -4.34
C ARG A 53 -3.22 5.61 -3.47
N ARG A 54 -4.33 6.29 -3.76
CA ARG A 54 -4.78 7.44 -2.96
C ARG A 54 -5.15 7.04 -1.52
N PRO A 55 -6.05 6.05 -1.30
CA PRO A 55 -6.32 5.53 0.04
C PRO A 55 -5.07 5.05 0.79
N PHE A 56 -4.14 4.41 0.08
CA PHE A 56 -2.89 3.92 0.65
C PHE A 56 -1.98 5.05 1.12
N ILE A 57 -1.79 6.10 0.30
CA ILE A 57 -1.01 7.28 0.69
C ILE A 57 -1.63 7.95 1.91
N LEU A 58 -2.95 8.16 1.91
CA LEU A 58 -3.65 8.77 3.04
C LEU A 58 -3.41 7.98 4.34
N TRP A 59 -3.60 6.66 4.28
CA TRP A 59 -3.32 5.77 5.40
C TRP A 59 -1.84 5.83 5.83
N LEU A 60 -0.90 5.75 4.89
CA LEU A 60 0.53 5.78 5.15
C LEU A 60 0.97 7.11 5.81
N THR A 61 0.34 8.22 5.44
CA THR A 61 0.59 9.53 6.05
C THR A 61 -0.06 9.71 7.41
N SER A 62 -1.12 8.95 7.72
CA SER A 62 -1.73 8.97 9.06
C SER A 62 -0.92 8.21 10.13
N LEU A 63 0.00 7.33 9.72
CA LEU A 63 0.84 6.59 10.65
C LEU A 63 1.94 7.48 11.24
N SER A 64 2.10 7.42 12.56
CA SER A 64 3.26 7.98 13.24
C SER A 64 4.55 7.24 12.88
N SER A 65 5.70 7.88 13.09
CA SER A 65 7.01 7.25 12.87
C SER A 65 7.17 5.95 13.67
N ARG A 66 6.64 5.91 14.91
CA ARG A 66 6.69 4.74 15.78
C ARG A 66 5.88 3.57 15.22
N GLU A 67 4.70 3.83 14.67
CA GLU A 67 3.86 2.80 14.05
C GLU A 67 4.53 2.23 12.80
N LYS A 68 5.13 3.09 11.97
CA LYS A 68 5.90 2.67 10.80
C LYS A 68 7.08 1.76 11.18
N GLU A 69 7.79 2.08 12.25
CA GLU A 69 8.87 1.23 12.76
C GLU A 69 8.37 -0.11 13.30
N ASN A 70 7.27 -0.11 14.06
CA ASN A 70 6.70 -1.33 14.63
C ASN A 70 6.26 -2.31 13.53
N ILE A 71 5.69 -1.80 12.43
CA ILE A 71 5.30 -2.62 11.27
C ILE A 71 6.54 -3.20 10.58
N LYS A 72 7.66 -2.46 10.51
CA LYS A 72 8.93 -2.97 9.95
C LYS A 72 9.61 -4.01 10.85
N LYS A 73 9.51 -3.87 12.17
CA LYS A 73 10.14 -4.76 13.17
C LYS A 73 9.40 -6.09 13.33
N LYS A 74 8.14 -6.17 12.90
CA LYS A 74 7.36 -7.41 12.90
C LYS A 74 7.85 -8.31 11.74
N LYS A 75 9.05 -8.87 11.88
CA LYS A 75 9.43 -10.10 11.18
C LYS A 75 8.42 -11.17 11.58
N MET A 76 7.75 -11.78 10.59
CA MET A 76 7.24 -13.14 10.76
C MET A 76 8.40 -14.08 11.06
#